data_AF-A0A6J4VJX7-F1
#
_entry.id   AF-A0A6J4VJX7-F1
#
_cell.length_a   1.000
_cell.length_b   1.000
_cell.length_c   1.000
_cell.angle_alpha   90.00
_cell.angle_beta   90.00
_cell.angle_gamma   90.00
#
_symmetry.space_group_name_H-M   'P 1'
#
loop_
_entity.id
_entity.type
_entity.pdbx_description
1 polymer ?
#
loop_
_entity_poly.entity_id
_entity_poly.type
_entity_poly.pdbx_seq_one_letter_code
_entity_poly.pdbx_strand_id
1 'polypeptide(L)'
;MDGEIEVIEANPRGGIGFDFKIRATGATFRVLPARSPGQPRYWCFWVYRCAAGGMVDPHDQPWIGAAGMTRDELVAAAAAMRADLPGWLDAPAHRDLRAWLDSAAPNATVPASAPTRTRV
;
A
#
# COMPACT_ATOMS: atom_id res chain seq x y z
N MET A 1 -19.75 1.15 -2.37
CA MET A 1 -18.82 1.94 -3.21
C MET A 1 -17.65 1.04 -3.49
N ASP A 2 -17.77 0.25 -4.55
CA ASP A 2 -16.79 -0.75 -4.97
C ASP A 2 -15.65 -0.07 -5.73
N GLY A 3 -14.83 0.66 -4.97
CA GLY A 3 -13.57 1.17 -5.47
C GLY A 3 -12.63 0.00 -5.70
N GLU A 4 -12.57 -0.49 -6.93
CA GLU A 4 -11.75 -1.63 -7.34
C GLU A 4 -10.27 -1.35 -7.00
N ILE A 5 -9.75 -2.06 -6.00
CA ILE A 5 -8.34 -1.98 -5.60
C ILE A 5 -7.56 -2.90 -6.55
N GLU A 6 -6.65 -2.32 -7.31
CA GLU A 6 -5.78 -3.06 -8.23
C GLU A 6 -4.38 -3.12 -7.64
N VAL A 7 -3.85 -4.32 -7.46
CA VAL A 7 -2.43 -4.50 -7.17
C VAL A 7 -1.66 -4.17 -8.44
N ILE A 8 -1.01 -3.01 -8.47
CA ILE A 8 -0.05 -2.68 -9.51
C ILE A 8 1.26 -3.34 -9.11
N GLU A 9 1.61 -4.42 -9.80
CA GLU A 9 2.84 -5.15 -9.53
C GLU A 9 4.05 -4.19 -9.45
N ALA A 10 4.58 -4.07 -8.24
CA ALA A 10 5.75 -3.27 -7.94
C ALA A 10 6.94 -4.19 -7.69
N ASN A 11 7.98 -3.93 -8.47
CA ASN A 11 9.33 -4.44 -8.30
C ASN A 11 9.52 -5.96 -8.60
N PRO A 12 10.05 -6.33 -9.79
CA PRO A 12 10.34 -7.72 -10.16
C PRO A 12 11.50 -8.36 -9.37
N ARG A 13 11.97 -7.75 -8.28
CA ARG A 13 13.13 -8.21 -7.49
C ARG A 13 12.79 -9.17 -6.33
N GLY A 14 11.55 -9.69 -6.26
CA GLY A 14 11.20 -10.80 -5.35
C GLY A 14 11.19 -10.48 -3.85
N GLY A 15 11.07 -9.20 -3.47
CA GLY A 15 10.97 -8.78 -2.07
C GLY A 15 9.57 -8.96 -1.48
N ILE A 16 9.46 -8.97 -0.14
CA ILE A 16 8.18 -9.08 0.58
C ILE A 16 7.28 -7.84 0.35
N GLY A 17 7.87 -6.66 0.18
CA GLY A 17 7.15 -5.42 -0.12
C GLY A 17 6.62 -5.35 -1.55
N PHE A 18 5.56 -4.57 -1.75
CA PHE A 18 4.89 -4.34 -3.04
C PHE A 18 4.11 -3.03 -3.00
N ASP A 19 3.71 -2.52 -4.16
CA ASP A 19 2.84 -1.36 -4.27
C ASP A 19 1.46 -1.81 -4.78
N PHE A 20 0.43 -1.01 -4.53
CA PHE A 20 -0.90 -1.20 -5.07
C PHE A 20 -1.56 0.15 -5.32
N LYS A 21 -2.61 0.17 -6.13
CA LYS A 21 -3.36 1.38 -6.47
C LYS A 21 -4.85 1.17 -6.25
N ILE A 22 -5.49 2.20 -5.73
CA ILE A 22 -6.96 2.25 -5.68
C ILE A 22 -7.43 2.87 -6.99
N ARG A 23 -8.08 2.09 -7.88
CA ARG A 23 -8.47 2.58 -9.23
C ARG A 23 -9.38 3.79 -9.14
N ALA A 24 -10.35 3.77 -8.22
CA ALA A 24 -11.35 4.82 -8.07
C ALA A 24 -10.74 6.20 -7.79
N THR A 25 -9.59 6.26 -7.12
CA THR A 25 -8.98 7.50 -6.66
C THR A 25 -7.64 7.78 -7.32
N GLY A 26 -7.07 6.80 -8.03
CA GLY A 26 -5.73 6.88 -8.57
C GLY A 26 -4.60 6.82 -7.53
N ALA A 27 -4.93 6.73 -6.23
CA ALA A 27 -3.96 6.76 -5.15
C ALA A 27 -3.10 5.49 -5.16
N THR A 28 -1.79 5.66 -5.07
CA THR A 28 -0.82 4.57 -5.02
C THR A 28 -0.29 4.44 -3.60
N PHE A 29 -0.11 3.21 -3.14
CA PHE A 29 0.36 2.87 -1.81
C PHE A 29 1.50 1.87 -1.91
N ARG A 30 2.43 1.95 -0.95
CA ARG A 30 3.58 1.04 -0.85
C ARG A 30 3.53 0.30 0.47
N VAL A 31 3.58 -1.02 0.40
CA VAL A 31 3.65 -1.94 1.52
C VAL A 31 5.09 -2.36 1.73
N LEU A 32 5.64 -2.15 2.92
CA LEU A 32 6.98 -2.56 3.29
C LEU A 32 6.97 -3.44 4.55
N PRO A 33 7.80 -4.50 4.59
CA PRO A 33 8.07 -5.22 5.82
C PRO A 33 8.93 -4.36 6.75
N ALA A 34 8.55 -4.26 8.02
CA ALA A 34 9.34 -3.57 9.04
C ALA A 34 9.27 -4.31 10.38
N ARG A 35 10.21 -3.98 11.28
CA ARG A 35 10.14 -4.47 12.66
C ARG A 35 9.04 -3.75 13.41
N SER A 36 8.32 -4.48 14.25
CA SER A 36 7.32 -3.87 15.12
C SER A 36 8.01 -2.94 16.13
N PRO A 37 7.59 -1.67 16.25
CA PRO A 37 8.20 -0.71 17.19
C PRO A 37 8.13 -1.18 18.65
N GLY A 38 7.04 -1.84 19.05
CA GLY A 38 6.83 -2.33 20.41
C GLY A 38 7.40 -3.73 20.67
N GLN A 39 7.69 -4.49 19.62
CA GLN A 39 8.21 -5.86 19.74
C GLN A 39 9.22 -6.16 18.62
N PRO A 40 10.49 -5.71 18.74
CA PRO A 40 11.47 -5.78 17.66
C PRO A 40 11.77 -7.18 17.12
N ARG A 41 11.45 -8.24 17.90
CA ARG A 41 11.56 -9.64 17.46
C ARG A 41 10.56 -10.01 16.38
N TYR A 42 9.43 -9.32 16.32
CA TYR A 42 8.36 -9.55 15.34
C TYR A 42 8.38 -8.51 14.23
N TRP A 43 7.64 -8.83 13.18
CA TRP A 43 7.43 -8.02 12.00
C TRP A 43 6.01 -7.44 11.98
N CYS A 44 5.85 -6.38 11.21
CA CYS A 44 4.58 -5.84 10.76
C CYS A 44 4.74 -5.26 9.35
N PHE A 45 3.61 -4.96 8.72
CA PHE A 45 3.61 -4.15 7.49
C PHE A 45 3.49 -2.68 7.83
N TRP A 46 4.26 -1.87 7.12
CA TRP A 46 4.05 -0.43 7.06
C TRP A 46 3.49 -0.11 5.68
N VAL A 47 2.39 0.64 5.65
CA VAL A 47 1.73 1.05 4.42
C VAL A 47 1.87 2.56 4.29
N TYR A 48 2.51 2.98 3.21
CA TYR A 48 2.78 4.37 2.91
C TYR A 48 1.92 4.82 1.74
N ARG A 49 1.44 6.05 1.78
CA ARG A 49 0.89 6.70 0.59
C ARG A 49 2.03 7.23 -0.28
N CYS A 50 1.91 7.04 -1.58
CA CYS A 50 2.83 7.59 -2.56
C CYS A 50 2.26 8.90 -3.14
N ALA A 51 3.11 9.91 -3.27
CA ALA A 51 2.82 11.14 -3.99
C ALA A 51 2.72 10.89 -5.52
N ALA A 52 2.17 11.87 -6.26
CA ALA A 52 2.13 11.86 -7.72
C ALA A 52 3.57 11.83 -8.28
N GLY A 53 4.04 10.64 -8.63
CA GLY A 53 5.44 10.36 -8.96
C GLY A 53 5.97 9.04 -8.38
N GLY A 54 5.19 8.36 -7.53
CA GLY A 54 5.54 7.04 -7.00
C GLY A 54 6.55 7.07 -5.83
N MET A 55 6.90 8.27 -5.36
CA MET A 55 7.69 8.48 -4.17
C MET A 55 6.79 8.40 -2.93
N VAL A 56 7.25 7.72 -1.88
CA VAL A 56 6.61 7.77 -0.56
C VAL A 56 6.60 9.23 -0.10
N ASP A 57 5.43 9.73 0.30
CA ASP A 57 5.32 11.07 0.86
C ASP A 57 5.99 11.08 2.25
N PRO A 58 7.09 11.83 2.46
CA PRO A 58 7.79 11.85 3.74
C PRO A 58 7.01 12.59 4.84
N HIS A 59 5.96 13.34 4.49
CA HIS A 59 5.11 14.05 5.45
C HIS A 59 3.86 13.26 5.85
N ASP A 60 3.53 12.18 5.13
CA ASP A 60 2.39 11.33 5.47
C ASP A 60 2.80 10.26 6.49
N GLN A 61 1.99 10.06 7.52
CA GLN A 61 2.27 9.01 8.50
C GLN A 61 1.87 7.65 7.92
N PRO A 62 2.77 6.66 7.94
CA PRO A 62 2.42 5.33 7.46
C PRO A 62 1.38 4.71 8.39
N TRP A 63 0.48 3.92 7.80
CA TRP A 63 -0.26 2.96 8.59
C TRP A 63 0.66 1.84 9.03
N ILE A 64 0.67 1.55 10.33
CA ILE A 64 1.48 0.48 10.92
C ILE A 64 0.54 -0.64 11.31
N GLY A 65 0.74 -1.81 10.69
CA GLY A 65 -0.09 -2.97 10.94
C GLY A 65 0.14 -3.59 12.30
N ALA A 66 -0.80 -4.48 12.66
CA ALA A 66 -0.72 -5.25 13.88
C ALA A 66 0.64 -5.94 14.01
N ALA A 67 1.26 -5.76 15.17
CA ALA A 67 2.52 -6.40 15.52
C ALA A 67 2.32 -7.90 15.74
N GLY A 68 3.42 -8.65 15.69
CA GLY A 68 3.44 -10.03 16.18
C GLY A 68 3.67 -11.09 15.12
N MET A 69 3.82 -10.70 13.84
CA MET A 69 4.14 -11.69 12.80
C MET A 69 5.58 -12.17 12.92
N THR A 70 5.76 -13.47 12.84
CA THR A 70 7.03 -14.10 12.47
C THR A 70 7.39 -13.76 11.02
N ARG A 71 8.61 -14.07 10.61
CA ARG A 71 9.04 -13.84 9.23
C ARG A 71 8.22 -14.68 8.24
N ASP A 72 7.87 -15.90 8.59
CA ASP A 72 7.13 -16.81 7.70
C ASP A 72 5.67 -16.36 7.56
N GLU A 73 5.04 -15.94 8.66
CA GLU A 73 3.70 -15.32 8.63
C GLU A 73 3.69 -14.04 7.79
N LEU A 74 4.75 -13.23 7.87
CA LEU A 74 4.89 -12.03 7.04
C LEU A 74 4.94 -12.39 5.56
N VAL A 75 5.70 -13.42 5.17
CA VAL A 75 5.75 -13.90 3.78
C VAL A 75 4.39 -14.43 3.33
N ALA A 76 3.72 -15.24 4.16
CA ALA A 76 2.39 -15.78 3.86
C ALA A 76 1.34 -14.67 3.70
N ALA A 77 1.32 -13.68 4.59
CA ALA A 77 0.43 -12.53 4.51
C ALA A 77 0.71 -11.69 3.25
N ALA A 78 1.98 -11.51 2.89
CA ALA A 78 2.36 -10.81 1.66
C ALA A 78 1.93 -11.55 0.38
N ALA A 79 1.96 -12.89 0.39
CA ALA A 79 1.45 -13.71 -0.70
C ALA A 79 -0.09 -13.62 -0.80
N ALA A 80 -0.79 -13.70 0.33
CA ALA A 80 -2.25 -13.58 0.38
C ALA A 80 -2.73 -12.21 -0.15
N MET A 81 -2.09 -11.12 0.27
CA MET A 81 -2.40 -9.77 -0.24
C MET A 81 -2.15 -9.65 -1.76
N ARG A 82 -1.12 -10.30 -2.30
CA ARG A 82 -0.87 -10.28 -3.76
C ARG A 82 -1.90 -11.10 -4.54
N ALA A 83 -2.37 -12.19 -3.97
CA ALA A 83 -3.35 -13.06 -4.62
C ALA A 83 -4.72 -12.40 -4.72
N ASP A 84 -5.17 -11.73 -3.65
CA ASP A 84 -6.45 -11.03 -3.61
C ASP A 84 -6.46 -9.97 -2.51
N LEU A 85 -5.95 -8.77 -2.83
CA LEU A 85 -5.93 -7.66 -1.88
C LEU A 85 -7.34 -7.19 -1.47
N PRO A 86 -8.32 -7.02 -2.39
CA PRO A 86 -9.69 -6.68 -2.02
C PRO A 86 -10.29 -7.69 -1.02
N GLY A 87 -10.26 -8.98 -1.33
CA GLY A 87 -10.82 -10.02 -0.45
C GLY A 87 -10.06 -10.14 0.87
N TRP A 88 -8.74 -9.91 0.86
CA TRP A 88 -7.97 -9.82 2.10
C TRP A 88 -8.43 -8.64 2.96
N LEU A 89 -8.60 -7.45 2.39
CA LEU A 89 -9.06 -6.26 3.13
C LEU A 89 -10.49 -6.38 3.71
N ASP A 90 -11.33 -7.23 3.13
CA ASP A 90 -12.70 -7.46 3.60
C ASP A 90 -12.77 -8.27 4.91
N ALA A 91 -11.67 -8.95 5.28
CA ALA A 91 -11.62 -9.69 6.53
C ALA A 91 -11.77 -8.75 7.75
N PRO A 92 -12.50 -9.14 8.81
CA PRO A 92 -12.70 -8.29 9.99
C PRO A 92 -11.41 -7.79 10.64
N ALA A 93 -10.35 -8.58 10.57
CA ALA A 93 -9.02 -8.24 11.10
C ALA A 93 -8.31 -7.10 10.35
N HIS A 94 -8.81 -6.72 9.16
CA HIS A 94 -8.17 -5.75 8.27
C HIS A 94 -9.02 -4.49 8.06
N ARG A 95 -10.12 -4.36 8.80
CA ARG A 95 -11.04 -3.21 8.73
C ARG A 95 -10.37 -1.87 9.03
N ASP A 96 -9.45 -1.82 9.98
CA ASP A 96 -8.75 -0.58 10.33
C ASP A 96 -7.87 -0.09 9.18
N LEU A 97 -7.19 -1.01 8.49
CA LEU A 97 -6.44 -0.68 7.28
C LEU A 97 -7.39 -0.24 6.16
N ARG A 98 -8.51 -0.95 5.97
CA ARG A 98 -9.50 -0.57 4.95
C ARG A 98 -10.03 0.85 5.19
N ALA A 99 -10.43 1.16 6.41
CA ALA A 99 -10.90 2.48 6.80
C ALA A 99 -9.81 3.56 6.61
N TRP A 100 -8.56 3.24 6.95
CA TRP A 100 -7.43 4.14 6.71
C TRP A 100 -7.24 4.44 5.22
N LEU A 101 -7.26 3.42 4.35
CA LEU A 101 -7.15 3.57 2.90
C LEU A 101 -8.28 4.42 2.31
N ASP A 102 -9.51 4.20 2.76
CA ASP A 102 -10.69 4.96 2.32
C ASP A 102 -10.61 6.43 2.80
N SER A 103 -10.06 6.70 3.99
CA SER A 103 -9.85 8.06 4.51
C SER A 103 -8.67 8.79 3.83
N ALA A 104 -7.63 8.04 3.45
CA ALA A 104 -6.43 8.52 2.78
C ALA A 104 -6.65 8.79 1.28
N ALA A 105 -7.90 8.68 0.81
CA ALA A 105 -8.31 8.98 -0.54
C ALA A 105 -9.04 10.34 -0.69
N PRO A 106 -8.50 11.49 -0.23
CA PRO A 106 -9.06 12.77 -0.64
C PRO A 106 -8.78 12.99 -2.14
N ASN A 107 -9.86 13.19 -2.90
CA ASN A 107 -9.95 13.59 -4.30
C ASN A 107 -8.59 13.81 -4.97
N ALA A 108 -8.16 12.83 -5.78
CA ALA A 108 -7.17 13.11 -6.80
C ALA A 108 -7.82 14.04 -7.83
N THR A 109 -7.70 15.35 -7.63
CA THR A 109 -7.63 16.25 -8.78
C THR A 109 -6.35 15.87 -9.50
N VAL A 110 -6.45 14.97 -10.46
CA VAL A 110 -5.39 14.63 -11.39
C VAL A 110 -4.95 15.95 -12.04
N PRO A 111 -3.73 16.49 -11.81
CA PRO A 111 -3.21 17.47 -12.74
C PRO A 111 -2.97 16.72 -14.05
N ALA A 112 -3.71 17.10 -15.09
CA ALA A 112 -3.56 16.58 -16.43
C ALA A 112 -2.07 16.55 -16.81
N SER A 113 -1.60 15.40 -17.28
CA SER A 113 -0.22 15.18 -17.72
C SER A 113 0.26 16.35 -18.58
N ALA A 114 1.36 16.99 -18.15
CA ALA A 114 1.98 18.06 -18.92
C ALA A 114 2.43 17.52 -20.30
N PRO A 115 2.20 18.27 -21.40
CA PRO A 115 2.57 17.82 -22.73
C PRO A 115 4.10 17.69 -22.85
N THR A 116 4.53 16.54 -23.38
CA THR A 116 5.92 16.25 -23.74
C THR A 116 6.48 17.37 -24.61
N ARG A 117 7.44 18.10 -24.07
CA ARG A 117 8.14 19.17 -24.79
C ARG A 117 9.17 18.52 -25.73
N THR A 118 8.76 18.26 -26.97
CA THR A 118 9.67 17.90 -28.07
C THR A 118 10.69 19.03 -28.23
N ARG A 119 11.98 18.74 -28.00
CA ARG A 119 13.08 19.62 -28.43
C ARG A 119 13.22 19.48 -29.95
N VAL A 120 13.16 20.61 -30.64
CA VAL A 120 13.61 20.79 -32.03
C VAL A 120 15.08 21.19 -31.99
#